data_AF-A0A9W8GTH3-F1
#
_entry.id   AF-A0A9W8GTH3-F1
#
_cell.length_a   1.000
_cell.length_b   1.000
_cell.length_c   1.000
_cell.angle_alpha   90.00
_cell.angle_beta   90.00
_cell.angle_gamma   90.00
#
_symmetry.space_group_name_H-M   'P 1'
#
loop_
_entity.id
_entity.type
_entity.pdbx_description
1 polymer ?
#
loop_
_entity_poly.entity_id
_entity_poly.type
_entity_poly.pdbx_seq_one_letter_code
_entity_poly.pdbx_strand_id
1 'polypeptide(L)'
;TTASDAEKKPAFSFGFGGGAQQPAAATAAAADKDEGSANEDEGENEEEEEKREPTTAGEEGETTEHQTRAKLYAWDKTLSKYKDLGVGNFKVNTRPADNGTKRARFICRQEGSERITLNAAMFKAMTIEIANKRDLGILVISEGVPTRYLVRVKTEAMAQALFGAMERVRDQLSA
;
A
#
# COMPACT_ATOMS: atom_id res chain seq x y z
N THR A 1 31.49 -52.50 10.21
CA THR A 1 30.05 -52.83 10.14
C THR A 1 29.27 -51.79 10.90
N THR A 2 28.12 -51.38 10.38
CA THR A 2 27.29 -50.27 10.85
C THR A 2 26.48 -50.61 12.11
N ALA A 3 26.33 -49.63 13.01
CA ALA A 3 25.20 -49.55 13.93
C ALA A 3 24.74 -48.09 13.93
N SER A 4 23.47 -47.86 13.58
CA SER A 4 22.88 -46.52 13.47
C SER A 4 22.05 -46.25 14.71
N ASP A 5 22.29 -45.14 15.39
CA ASP A 5 21.41 -44.67 16.46
C ASP A 5 20.29 -43.79 15.86
N ALA A 6 19.06 -43.96 16.35
CA ALA A 6 17.85 -43.43 15.72
C ALA A 6 17.08 -42.55 16.71
N GLU A 7 17.35 -41.24 16.65
CA GLU A 7 16.71 -40.28 17.56
C GLU A 7 15.26 -39.96 17.15
N LYS A 8 14.42 -39.77 18.17
CA LYS A 8 12.96 -39.94 18.11
C LYS A 8 12.24 -38.58 18.06
N LYS A 9 11.53 -38.28 16.97
CA LYS A 9 10.71 -37.06 16.86
C LYS A 9 9.52 -37.10 17.85
N PRO A 10 9.20 -35.99 18.56
CA PRO A 10 7.97 -35.90 19.34
C PRO A 10 6.77 -35.64 18.42
N ALA A 11 5.66 -36.35 18.69
CA ALA A 11 4.37 -36.10 18.04
C ALA A 11 3.51 -35.23 18.97
N PHE A 12 2.96 -34.14 18.43
CA PHE A 12 1.97 -33.32 19.13
C PHE A 12 0.57 -33.88 18.88
N SER A 13 -0.19 -34.09 19.96
CA SER A 13 -1.59 -34.50 19.92
C SER A 13 -2.47 -33.35 20.38
N PHE A 14 -3.51 -33.03 19.60
CA PHE A 14 -4.57 -32.12 19.98
C PHE A 14 -5.90 -32.85 19.85
N GLY A 15 -6.47 -33.24 20.99
CA GLY A 15 -7.73 -33.99 21.05
C GLY A 15 -8.89 -33.09 21.44
N PHE A 16 -9.81 -32.86 20.51
CA PHE A 16 -11.17 -32.39 20.82
C PHE A 16 -12.17 -33.21 20.01
N GLY A 17 -13.02 -33.96 20.69
CA GLY A 17 -14.00 -34.84 20.06
C GLY A 17 -15.04 -35.33 21.07
N GLY A 18 -16.27 -35.51 20.59
CA GLY A 18 -17.41 -35.97 21.39
C GLY A 18 -18.62 -35.07 21.23
N GLY A 19 -19.60 -35.53 20.46
CA GLY A 19 -20.92 -34.88 20.34
C GLY A 19 -22.06 -35.80 20.79
N ALA A 20 -23.24 -35.19 20.93
CA ALA A 20 -24.58 -35.78 21.10
C ALA A 20 -24.92 -36.50 22.43
N GLN A 21 -25.95 -36.00 23.13
CA GLN A 21 -27.27 -36.67 23.24
C GLN A 21 -28.36 -35.72 23.81
N GLN A 22 -29.60 -35.85 23.32
CA GLN A 22 -30.87 -35.20 23.75
C GLN A 22 -31.55 -35.99 24.93
N PRO A 23 -32.81 -35.78 25.43
CA PRO A 23 -33.99 -35.07 24.87
C PRO A 23 -34.95 -34.29 25.85
N ALA A 24 -36.14 -33.90 25.33
CA ALA A 24 -37.45 -33.60 25.98
C ALA A 24 -37.76 -32.19 26.58
N ALA A 25 -39.04 -31.72 26.69
CA ALA A 25 -40.23 -31.73 25.80
C ALA A 25 -41.44 -30.96 26.44
N ALA A 26 -42.18 -30.15 25.66
CA ALA A 26 -43.54 -29.57 25.91
C ALA A 26 -43.69 -28.60 27.13
N THR A 27 -44.69 -27.68 27.29
CA THR A 27 -46.01 -27.39 26.66
C THR A 27 -46.30 -25.86 26.57
N ALA A 28 -47.35 -25.44 25.84
CA ALA A 28 -47.92 -24.06 25.86
C ALA A 28 -49.00 -23.88 26.97
N ALA A 29 -49.82 -22.82 27.14
CA ALA A 29 -50.23 -21.60 26.40
C ALA A 29 -51.04 -20.66 27.39
N ALA A 30 -51.57 -19.44 27.13
CA ALA A 30 -51.44 -18.36 26.12
C ALA A 30 -52.31 -17.12 26.54
N ALA A 31 -52.09 -15.94 25.93
CA ALA A 31 -52.88 -14.67 26.02
C ALA A 31 -52.84 -13.90 27.39
N ASP A 32 -53.06 -12.58 27.50
CA ASP A 32 -53.75 -11.59 26.63
C ASP A 32 -53.36 -10.11 26.99
N LYS A 33 -53.48 -9.14 26.05
CA LYS A 33 -53.54 -7.65 26.23
C LYS A 33 -52.33 -6.86 26.82
N ASP A 34 -52.05 -5.60 26.46
CA ASP A 34 -52.54 -4.68 25.40
C ASP A 34 -51.55 -3.50 25.11
N GLU A 35 -51.69 -2.88 23.94
CA GLU A 35 -51.14 -1.60 23.36
C GLU A 35 -50.06 -0.71 24.05
N GLY A 36 -49.16 -0.10 23.22
CA GLY A 36 -48.22 0.94 23.69
C GLY A 36 -47.11 1.43 22.74
N SER A 37 -47.46 1.91 21.55
CA SER A 37 -46.59 2.54 20.51
C SER A 37 -45.37 3.37 20.96
N ALA A 38 -44.18 3.10 20.38
CA ALA A 38 -43.39 4.09 19.60
C ALA A 38 -42.18 3.40 18.90
N ASN A 39 -41.92 3.77 17.64
CA ASN A 39 -40.71 3.42 16.89
C ASN A 39 -39.76 4.64 16.86
N GLU A 40 -38.62 4.51 16.17
CA GLU A 40 -37.65 5.58 15.82
C GLU A 40 -36.67 5.98 16.93
N ASP A 41 -35.41 5.57 16.78
CA ASP A 41 -34.35 6.54 16.44
C ASP A 41 -33.21 5.83 15.67
N GLU A 42 -32.99 6.24 14.42
CA GLU A 42 -31.93 5.71 13.56
C GLU A 42 -30.65 6.55 13.79
N GLY A 43 -29.83 6.11 14.75
CA GLY A 43 -28.50 6.68 14.98
C GLY A 43 -27.51 6.30 13.89
N GLU A 44 -27.67 6.85 12.69
CA GLU A 44 -26.68 6.75 11.62
C GLU A 44 -25.36 7.37 12.09
N ASN A 45 -24.33 6.54 12.28
CA ASN A 45 -22.97 7.01 12.53
C ASN A 45 -22.38 7.52 11.20
N GLU A 46 -22.86 8.68 10.76
CA GLU A 46 -22.19 9.50 9.75
C GLU A 46 -20.87 9.99 10.35
N GLU A 47 -19.85 9.13 10.30
CA GLU A 47 -18.47 9.58 10.35
C GLU A 47 -18.26 10.49 9.14
N GLU A 48 -18.45 11.79 9.35
CA GLU A 48 -18.07 12.84 8.40
C GLU A 48 -16.59 12.63 8.06
N GLU A 49 -16.32 11.98 6.92
CA GLU A 49 -14.99 11.99 6.29
C GLU A 49 -14.71 13.45 5.92
N GLU A 50 -14.16 14.18 6.90
CA GLU A 50 -13.64 15.53 6.78
C GLU A 50 -12.70 15.51 5.58
N LYS A 51 -13.21 15.95 4.42
CA LYS A 51 -12.53 15.84 3.13
C LYS A 51 -11.35 16.80 3.11
N ARG A 52 -10.25 16.36 3.72
CA ARG A 52 -8.98 17.06 3.76
C ARG A 52 -8.57 17.35 2.33
N GLU A 53 -8.64 18.63 1.99
CA GLU A 53 -8.12 19.17 0.74
C GLU A 53 -6.67 18.68 0.61
N PRO A 54 -6.30 18.00 -0.49
CA PRO A 54 -4.99 17.37 -0.57
C PRO A 54 -3.90 18.43 -0.48
N THR A 55 -2.98 18.30 0.47
CA THR A 55 -2.00 19.35 0.79
C THR A 55 -0.99 19.52 -0.36
N THR A 56 -1.29 20.43 -1.28
CA THR A 56 -0.44 20.81 -2.42
C THR A 56 0.66 21.82 -2.08
N ALA A 57 0.74 22.29 -0.83
CA ALA A 57 1.78 23.21 -0.38
C ALA A 57 3.19 22.63 -0.67
N GLY A 58 3.98 23.37 -1.46
CA GLY A 58 5.31 22.92 -1.93
C GLY A 58 5.31 22.01 -3.18
N GLU A 59 4.17 21.82 -3.85
CA GLU A 59 4.04 21.29 -5.22
C GLU A 59 3.65 22.41 -6.22
N GLU A 60 3.65 23.67 -5.79
CA GLU A 60 3.34 24.85 -6.60
C GLU A 60 4.34 25.05 -7.74
N GLY A 61 3.82 25.26 -8.96
CA GLY A 61 4.62 25.39 -10.17
C GLY A 61 5.15 24.06 -10.72
N GLU A 62 4.67 22.91 -10.24
CA GLU A 62 4.93 21.60 -10.84
C GLU A 62 3.74 21.13 -11.69
N THR A 63 4.01 20.25 -12.65
CA THR A 63 3.01 19.54 -13.46
C THR A 63 3.10 18.04 -13.16
N THR A 64 1.97 17.42 -12.79
CA THR A 64 1.90 15.97 -12.60
C THR A 64 1.71 15.27 -13.94
N GLU A 65 2.77 14.61 -14.42
CA GLU A 65 2.80 13.88 -15.70
C GLU A 65 2.11 12.50 -15.59
N HIS A 66 2.09 11.93 -14.37
CA HIS A 66 1.38 10.70 -14.06
C HIS A 66 1.07 10.59 -12.56
N GLN A 67 -0.09 10.03 -12.23
CA GLN A 67 -0.52 9.77 -10.86
C GLN A 67 -1.15 8.38 -10.74
N THR A 68 -0.78 7.62 -9.72
CA THR A 68 -1.37 6.30 -9.42
C THR A 68 -1.33 5.98 -7.93
N ARG A 69 -2.37 5.28 -7.44
CA ARG A 69 -2.30 4.60 -6.14
C ARG A 69 -1.26 3.48 -6.19
N ALA A 70 -0.34 3.45 -5.24
CA ALA A 70 0.71 2.44 -5.14
C ALA A 70 1.02 2.09 -3.69
N LYS A 71 1.51 0.86 -3.48
CA LYS A 71 2.16 0.45 -2.23
C LYS A 71 3.67 0.57 -2.40
N LEU A 72 4.32 1.29 -1.48
CA LEU A 72 5.74 1.61 -1.58
C LEU A 72 6.55 0.77 -0.59
N TYR A 73 7.72 0.31 -1.04
CA TYR A 73 8.72 -0.33 -0.19
C TYR A 73 10.09 0.29 -0.44
N ALA A 74 10.93 0.37 0.60
CA ALA A 74 12.34 0.74 0.49
C ALA A 74 13.25 -0.42 0.91
N TRP A 75 14.36 -0.63 0.21
CA TRP A 75 15.34 -1.65 0.57
C TRP A 75 16.19 -1.22 1.77
N ASP A 76 16.02 -1.90 2.89
CA ASP A 76 16.87 -1.78 4.07
C ASP A 76 18.14 -2.60 3.85
N LYS A 77 19.29 -1.93 3.68
CA LYS A 77 20.59 -2.58 3.46
C LYS A 77 21.08 -3.32 4.71
N THR A 78 20.80 -2.81 5.90
CA THR A 78 21.23 -3.39 7.18
C THR A 78 20.51 -4.70 7.46
N LEU A 79 19.21 -4.74 7.18
CA LEU A 79 18.36 -5.91 7.40
C LEU A 79 18.17 -6.77 6.14
N SER A 80 18.80 -6.39 5.01
CA SER A 80 18.69 -7.03 3.69
C SER A 80 17.26 -7.43 3.32
N LYS A 81 16.32 -6.50 3.50
CA LYS A 81 14.89 -6.73 3.26
C LYS A 81 14.17 -5.46 2.83
N TYR A 82 13.01 -5.63 2.19
CA TYR A 82 12.12 -4.51 1.91
C TYR A 82 11.35 -4.08 3.18
N LYS A 83 11.50 -2.82 3.56
CA LYS A 83 10.68 -2.13 4.56
C LYS A 83 9.42 -1.58 3.90
N ASP A 84 8.26 -1.90 4.45
CA ASP A 84 6.96 -1.37 4.02
C ASP A 84 6.86 0.12 4.37
N LEU A 85 6.49 0.95 3.39
CA LEU A 85 6.24 2.39 3.56
C LEU A 85 4.75 2.74 3.42
N GLY A 86 3.87 1.75 3.32
CA GLY A 86 2.42 1.94 3.24
C GLY A 86 1.90 2.15 1.82
N VAL A 87 0.58 2.39 1.74
CA VAL A 87 -0.14 2.72 0.51
C VAL A 87 -0.26 4.23 0.41
N GLY A 88 -0.05 4.76 -0.79
CA GLY A 88 -0.06 6.18 -1.04
C GLY A 88 -0.36 6.55 -2.48
N ASN A 89 -0.59 7.84 -2.68
CA ASN A 89 -0.72 8.45 -3.98
C ASN A 89 0.68 8.76 -4.53
N PHE A 90 1.11 8.00 -5.55
CA PHE A 90 2.41 8.14 -6.20
C PHE A 90 2.28 9.04 -7.44
N LYS A 91 3.06 10.13 -7.46
CA LYS A 91 3.12 11.10 -8.55
C LYS A 91 4.49 11.12 -9.22
N VAL A 92 4.50 11.33 -10.53
CA VAL A 92 5.66 11.80 -11.29
C VAL A 92 5.42 13.27 -11.64
N ASN A 93 6.16 14.17 -11.01
CA ASN A 93 6.03 15.62 -11.20
C ASN A 93 7.21 16.16 -12.01
N THR A 94 6.96 17.17 -12.84
CA THR A 94 7.97 17.94 -13.58
C THR A 94 7.85 19.43 -13.27
N ARG A 95 8.97 20.16 -13.44
CA ARG A 95 9.04 21.61 -13.31
C ARG A 95 10.07 22.19 -14.29
N PRO A 96 9.80 23.31 -14.98
CA PRO A 96 10.85 24.01 -15.73
C PRO A 96 11.94 24.54 -14.78
N ALA A 97 13.20 24.51 -15.25
CA ALA A 97 14.32 25.18 -14.61
C ALA A 97 14.70 26.47 -15.35
N ASP A 98 15.36 27.38 -14.63
CA ASP A 98 15.67 28.75 -15.11
C ASP A 98 16.61 28.76 -16.34
N ASN A 99 17.36 27.68 -16.55
CA ASN A 99 18.21 27.47 -17.72
C ASN A 99 17.50 26.81 -18.92
N GLY A 100 16.16 26.71 -18.88
CA GLY A 100 15.35 26.11 -19.94
C GLY A 100 15.31 24.57 -19.94
N THR A 101 15.96 23.89 -18.98
CA THR A 101 15.85 22.43 -18.85
C THR A 101 14.60 22.03 -18.05
N LYS A 102 14.23 20.74 -18.12
CA LYS A 102 13.17 20.16 -17.29
C LYS A 102 13.80 19.45 -16.08
N ARG A 103 13.21 19.66 -14.90
CA ARG A 103 13.48 18.92 -13.67
C ARG A 103 12.30 17.99 -13.40
N ALA A 104 12.54 16.86 -12.74
CA ALA A 104 11.49 15.93 -12.36
C ALA A 104 11.75 15.28 -11.00
N ARG A 105 10.68 14.88 -10.30
CA ARG A 105 10.75 14.13 -9.05
C ARG A 105 9.62 13.12 -8.92
N PHE A 106 9.88 12.09 -8.13
CA PHE A 106 8.86 11.20 -7.59
C PHE A 106 8.38 11.74 -6.26
N ILE A 107 7.06 11.77 -6.06
CA ILE A 107 6.44 12.06 -4.77
C ILE A 107 5.53 10.88 -4.43
N CYS A 108 5.54 10.43 -3.18
CA CYS A 108 4.51 9.53 -2.66
C CYS A 108 4.02 10.06 -1.31
N ARG A 109 2.72 10.29 -1.18
CA ARG A 109 2.05 10.69 0.07
C ARG A 109 1.13 9.55 0.53
N GLN A 110 1.22 9.16 1.80
CA GLN A 110 0.32 8.15 2.36
C GLN A 110 -1.13 8.61 2.33
N GLU A 111 -2.04 7.67 2.08
CA GLU A 111 -3.47 7.92 2.17
C GLU A 111 -3.89 8.18 3.64
N GLY A 112 -4.84 9.08 3.86
CA GLY A 112 -5.32 9.51 5.17
C GLY A 112 -4.38 10.46 5.94
N SER A 113 -3.08 10.14 6.01
CA SER A 113 -2.10 10.95 6.77
C SER A 113 -1.38 12.03 5.96
N GLU A 114 -1.47 11.98 4.62
CA GLU A 114 -0.76 12.83 3.65
C GLU A 114 0.78 12.85 3.78
N ARG A 115 1.33 12.02 4.67
CA ARG A 115 2.75 11.96 5.00
C ARG A 115 3.57 11.57 3.77
N ILE A 116 4.54 12.41 3.44
CA ILE A 116 5.53 12.13 2.39
C ILE A 116 6.36 10.91 2.79
N THR A 117 6.35 9.87 1.95
CA THR A 117 7.15 8.64 2.09
C THR A 117 8.19 8.47 0.97
N LEU A 118 8.05 9.24 -0.10
CA LEU A 118 9.06 9.43 -1.13
C LEU A 118 9.02 10.90 -1.59
N ASN A 119 10.19 11.53 -1.66
CA ASN A 119 10.42 12.79 -2.35
C ASN A 119 11.85 12.71 -2.90
N ALA A 120 11.97 12.27 -4.15
CA ALA A 120 13.26 11.94 -4.75
C ALA A 120 13.37 12.50 -6.17
N ALA A 121 14.50 13.15 -6.48
CA ALA A 121 14.76 13.63 -7.83
C ALA A 121 14.88 12.48 -8.83
N MET A 122 14.26 12.64 -9.99
CA MET A 122 14.49 11.80 -11.16
C MET A 122 15.68 12.40 -11.95
N PHE A 123 16.55 11.54 -12.49
CA PHE A 123 17.73 11.96 -13.25
C PHE A 123 17.92 11.04 -14.47
N LYS A 124 18.50 11.56 -15.56
CA LYS A 124 18.55 10.87 -16.87
C LYS A 124 19.21 9.49 -16.79
N ALA A 125 20.25 9.33 -15.98
CA ALA A 125 21.00 8.09 -15.83
C ALA A 125 20.41 7.08 -14.80
N MET A 126 19.19 7.30 -14.28
CA MET A 126 18.63 6.42 -13.25
C MET A 126 18.10 5.10 -13.80
N THR A 127 18.24 4.03 -13.02
CA THR A 127 17.60 2.73 -13.32
C THR A 127 16.14 2.74 -12.88
N ILE A 128 15.26 2.43 -13.83
CA ILE A 128 13.84 2.12 -13.64
C ILE A 128 13.62 0.78 -14.34
N GLU A 129 13.01 -0.19 -13.66
CA GLU A 129 12.75 -1.53 -14.21
C GLU A 129 11.40 -2.07 -13.76
N ILE A 130 10.77 -2.92 -14.59
CA ILE A 130 9.62 -3.72 -14.16
C ILE A 130 10.18 -4.98 -13.47
N ALA A 131 10.16 -4.99 -12.14
CA ALA A 131 10.71 -6.08 -11.32
C ALA A 131 9.78 -7.30 -11.27
N ASN A 132 8.47 -7.09 -11.31
CA ASN A 132 7.43 -8.10 -11.50
C ASN A 132 6.27 -7.49 -12.28
N LYS A 133 5.30 -8.30 -12.73
CA LYS A 133 4.07 -7.86 -13.44
C LYS A 133 3.34 -6.63 -12.87
N ARG A 134 3.49 -6.33 -11.57
CA ARG A 134 2.84 -5.21 -10.87
C ARG A 134 3.81 -4.33 -10.07
N ASP A 135 5.10 -4.61 -10.15
CA ASP A 135 6.12 -4.02 -9.28
C ASP A 135 7.19 -3.35 -10.13
N LEU A 136 7.42 -2.06 -9.91
CA LEU A 136 8.51 -1.32 -10.53
C LEU A 136 9.64 -1.15 -9.51
N GLY A 137 10.88 -1.46 -9.90
CA GLY A 137 12.08 -1.09 -9.17
C GLY A 137 12.58 0.27 -9.63
N ILE A 138 12.86 1.18 -8.68
CA ILE A 138 13.54 2.45 -8.96
C ILE A 138 14.74 2.60 -8.03
N LEU A 139 15.88 3.03 -8.56
CA LEU A 139 17.07 3.35 -7.78
C LEU A 139 17.22 4.87 -7.68
N VAL A 140 17.06 5.42 -6.48
CA VAL A 140 17.16 6.86 -6.23
C VAL A 140 18.23 7.15 -5.18
N ILE A 141 18.78 8.36 -5.18
CA ILE A 141 19.65 8.84 -4.10
C ILE A 141 18.75 9.52 -3.07
N SER A 142 18.61 8.90 -1.89
CA SER A 142 17.89 9.48 -0.75
C SER A 142 18.91 9.78 0.34
N GLU A 143 18.98 11.03 0.80
CA GLU A 143 19.91 11.46 1.87
C GLU A 143 21.38 11.09 1.58
N GLY A 144 21.79 11.18 0.30
CA GLY A 144 23.12 10.79 -0.18
C GLY A 144 23.34 9.28 -0.35
N VAL A 145 22.39 8.44 0.08
CA VAL A 145 22.48 6.97 0.00
C VAL A 145 21.67 6.44 -1.20
N PRO A 146 22.29 5.72 -2.15
CA PRO A 146 21.55 5.01 -3.19
C PRO A 146 20.64 3.96 -2.57
N THR A 147 19.33 4.15 -2.70
CA THR A 147 18.29 3.33 -2.09
C THR A 147 17.34 2.82 -3.17
N ARG A 148 17.17 1.50 -3.21
CA ARG A 148 16.24 0.84 -4.14
C ARG A 148 14.84 0.85 -3.53
N TYR A 149 13.89 1.43 -4.23
CA TYR A 149 12.47 1.36 -3.90
C TYR A 149 11.75 0.37 -4.82
N LEU A 150 10.67 -0.21 -4.31
CA LEU A 150 9.74 -1.02 -5.09
C LEU A 150 8.35 -0.38 -5.01
N VAL A 151 7.79 -0.04 -6.17
CA VAL A 151 6.49 0.61 -6.35
C VAL A 151 5.51 -0.43 -6.87
N ARG A 152 4.60 -0.91 -6.03
CA ARG A 152 3.60 -1.92 -6.38
C ARG A 152 2.25 -1.27 -6.71
N VAL A 153 1.73 -1.52 -7.90
CA VAL A 153 0.41 -1.02 -8.36
C VAL A 153 -0.62 -2.16 -8.45
N LYS A 154 -1.90 -1.82 -8.66
CA LYS A 154 -3.01 -2.80 -8.59
C LYS A 154 -3.00 -3.82 -9.73
N THR A 155 -2.68 -3.40 -10.95
CA THR A 155 -2.76 -4.19 -12.19
C THR A 155 -1.50 -4.06 -13.05
N GLU A 156 -1.30 -5.00 -13.97
CA GLU A 156 -0.16 -5.00 -14.90
C GLU A 156 -0.24 -3.85 -15.92
N ALA A 157 -1.44 -3.49 -16.38
CA ALA A 157 -1.65 -2.32 -17.22
C ALA A 157 -1.26 -1.01 -16.52
N MET A 158 -1.53 -0.88 -15.20
CA MET A 158 -1.07 0.28 -14.43
C MET A 158 0.46 0.30 -14.28
N ALA A 159 1.11 -0.87 -14.19
CA ALA A 159 2.57 -0.94 -14.09
C ALA A 159 3.24 -0.50 -15.40
N GLN A 160 2.71 -0.93 -16.54
CA GLN A 160 3.14 -0.51 -17.87
C GLN A 160 2.89 0.99 -18.11
N ALA A 161 1.71 1.51 -17.72
CA ALA A 161 1.39 2.93 -17.84
C ALA A 161 2.31 3.82 -16.99
N LEU A 162 2.59 3.41 -15.74
CA LEU A 162 3.53 4.10 -14.85
C LEU A 162 4.94 4.05 -15.42
N PHE A 163 5.42 2.88 -15.85
CA PHE A 163 6.75 2.69 -16.43
C PHE A 163 6.95 3.59 -17.66
N GLY A 164 6.04 3.52 -18.64
CA GLY A 164 6.11 4.36 -19.84
C GLY A 164 6.00 5.86 -19.57
N ALA A 165 5.34 6.27 -18.49
CA ALA A 165 5.37 7.67 -18.04
C ALA A 165 6.73 8.05 -17.43
N MET A 166 7.30 7.20 -16.58
CA MET A 166 8.63 7.44 -16.00
C MET A 166 9.71 7.52 -17.09
N GLU A 167 9.68 6.64 -18.09
CA GLU A 167 10.64 6.67 -19.21
C GLU A 167 10.50 7.95 -20.04
N ARG A 168 9.27 8.31 -20.44
CA ARG A 168 9.00 9.55 -21.20
C ARG A 168 9.52 10.79 -20.48
N VAL A 169 9.32 10.86 -19.15
CA VAL A 169 9.80 12.00 -18.34
C VAL A 169 11.32 11.96 -18.19
N ARG A 170 11.91 10.79 -17.86
CA ARG A 170 13.37 10.59 -17.81
C ARG A 170 14.04 11.03 -19.10
N ASP A 171 13.40 10.77 -20.24
CA ASP A 171 14.00 11.07 -21.54
C ASP A 171 14.00 12.55 -21.92
N GLN A 172 13.17 13.36 -21.27
CA GLN A 172 13.17 14.83 -21.39
C GLN A 172 14.17 15.51 -20.44
N LEU A 173 14.84 14.76 -19.55
CA LEU A 173 15.84 15.32 -18.63
C LEU A 173 17.20 15.47 -19.33
N SER A 174 17.91 16.56 -19.01
CA SER A 174 19.33 16.68 -19.34
C SER A 174 20.16 15.64 -18.57
N ALA A 175 21.30 15.26 -19.15
CA ALA A 175 22.32 14.45 -18.48
C ALA A 175 22.93 15.19 -17.28
#